data_AF-A0A0P0NGB0-F1
#
_entry.id   AF-A0A0P0NGB0-F1
#
_cell.length_a   1.000
_cell.length_b   1.000
_cell.length_c   1.000
_cell.angle_alpha   90.00
_cell.angle_beta   90.00
_cell.angle_gamma   90.00
#
_symmetry.space_group_name_H-M   'P 1'
#
loop_
_entity.id
_entity.type
_entity.pdbx_description
1 polymer ?
#
loop_
_entity_poly.entity_id
_entity_poly.type
_entity_poly.pdbx_seq_one_letter_code
_entity_poly.pdbx_strand_id
1 'polypeptide(L)'
;MNIFSLKALSKLVMVTAATAFFFVSCNLNTSPDKFFGVAVLNTNTINDFGTDRLANHIQLQTKEYPDRPSTKKKGDEAVTYVNNNVLYMEKVLKDIKELPENEDTKEIKDLSLSIYEYVIPVYKNEYTAYAKLCDTKGPEDQKQQIIQNIEKKYVPAFEEKFALLLEKGKAYAQKHDLNVKWD
;
A
#
# COMPACT_ATOMS: atom_id res chain seq x y z
N MET A 1 -27.95 63.00 12.24
CA MET A 1 -27.48 61.65 11.85
C MET A 1 -25.96 61.69 11.82
N ASN A 2 -25.28 61.01 12.75
CA ASN A 2 -23.92 61.34 13.16
C ASN A 2 -22.86 60.65 12.26
N ILE A 3 -22.09 61.43 11.50
CA ILE A 3 -21.11 60.99 10.49
C ILE A 3 -19.96 60.17 11.12
N PHE A 4 -19.77 60.25 12.44
CA PHE A 4 -18.76 59.50 13.19
C PHE A 4 -19.04 57.99 13.30
N SER A 5 -20.29 57.55 13.12
CA SER A 5 -20.67 56.14 13.28
C SER A 5 -20.28 55.25 12.09
N LEU A 6 -20.24 55.80 10.86
CA LEU A 6 -19.93 55.02 9.64
C LEU A 6 -18.43 54.72 9.46
N LYS A 7 -17.53 55.62 9.89
CA LYS A 7 -16.08 55.43 9.72
C LYS A 7 -15.52 54.31 10.62
N ALA A 8 -16.10 54.11 11.80
CA ALA A 8 -15.72 53.06 12.73
C ALA A 8 -16.11 51.66 12.23
N LEU A 9 -17.28 51.53 11.59
CA LEU A 9 -17.71 50.28 10.97
C LEU A 9 -16.79 49.86 9.80
N SER A 10 -16.36 50.81 8.96
CA SER A 10 -15.51 50.48 7.80
C SER A 10 -14.08 50.03 8.18
N LYS A 11 -13.52 50.55 9.29
CA LYS A 11 -12.20 50.12 9.78
C LYS A 11 -12.27 48.81 10.57
N LEU A 12 -13.39 48.53 11.24
CA LEU A 12 -13.57 47.28 11.99
C LEU A 12 -13.79 46.07 11.05
N VAL A 13 -14.46 46.27 9.92
CA VAL A 13 -14.67 45.24 8.88
C VAL A 13 -13.37 44.96 8.09
N MET A 14 -12.52 45.97 7.89
CA MET A 14 -11.27 45.79 7.12
C MET A 14 -10.13 45.15 7.94
N VAL A 15 -10.17 45.23 9.28
CA VAL A 15 -9.18 44.58 10.16
C VAL A 15 -9.57 43.14 10.53
N THR A 16 -10.86 42.78 10.47
CA THR A 16 -11.32 41.41 10.76
C THR A 16 -11.24 40.45 9.58
N ALA A 17 -11.04 40.94 8.35
CA ALA A 17 -10.88 40.09 7.15
C ALA A 17 -9.44 39.61 6.89
N ALA A 18 -8.42 40.21 7.55
CA ALA A 18 -7.01 39.90 7.28
C ALA A 18 -6.41 38.81 8.19
N THR A 19 -7.07 38.44 9.28
CA THR A 19 -6.54 37.52 10.30
C THR A 19 -7.09 36.09 10.22
N ALA A 20 -8.02 35.81 9.32
CA ALA A 20 -8.66 34.49 9.21
C ALA A 20 -7.90 33.47 8.31
N PHE A 21 -6.78 33.86 7.68
CA PHE A 21 -6.07 33.00 6.72
C PHE A 21 -4.94 32.12 7.28
N PHE A 22 -4.66 32.16 8.59
CA PHE A 22 -3.51 31.44 9.17
C PHE A 22 -3.81 30.08 9.82
N PHE A 23 -5.05 29.57 9.76
CA PHE A 23 -5.42 28.33 10.48
C PHE A 23 -5.59 27.06 9.62
N VAL A 24 -5.12 27.03 8.36
CA VAL A 24 -5.25 25.82 7.51
C VAL A 24 -4.00 24.92 7.52
N SER A 25 -2.88 25.31 8.15
CA SER A 25 -1.62 24.56 7.97
C SER A 25 -1.27 23.50 9.01
N CYS A 26 -2.19 23.06 9.87
CA CYS A 26 -1.83 22.12 10.95
C CYS A 26 -1.81 20.62 10.55
N ASN A 27 -2.18 20.26 9.31
CA ASN A 27 -2.12 18.87 8.81
C ASN A 27 -1.18 18.66 7.61
N LEU A 28 -0.37 19.66 7.24
CA LEU A 28 0.47 19.63 6.02
C LEU A 28 1.87 19.00 6.19
N ASN A 29 2.27 18.58 7.39
CA ASN A 29 3.66 18.19 7.66
C ASN A 29 3.93 16.67 7.52
N THR A 30 3.55 16.06 6.40
CA THR A 30 4.19 14.80 6.00
C THR A 30 5.42 15.15 5.16
N SER A 31 6.62 14.77 5.63
CA SER A 31 7.84 14.98 4.83
C SER A 31 7.77 14.17 3.53
N PRO A 32 8.44 14.64 2.45
CA PRO A 32 8.49 13.89 1.20
C PRO A 32 8.97 12.45 1.37
N ASP A 33 9.99 12.20 2.20
CA ASP A 33 10.45 10.84 2.54
C ASP A 33 9.36 9.99 3.18
N LYS A 34 8.59 10.55 4.13
CA LYS A 34 7.54 9.80 4.82
C LYS A 34 6.39 9.48 3.86
N PHE A 35 5.99 10.44 3.03
CA PHE A 35 4.98 10.21 2.01
C PHE A 35 5.42 9.11 1.04
N PHE A 36 6.62 9.26 0.47
CA PHE A 36 7.19 8.31 -0.48
C PHE A 36 7.37 6.92 0.12
N GLY A 37 7.82 6.83 1.37
CA GLY A 37 7.95 5.57 2.09
C GLY A 37 6.61 4.84 2.24
N VAL A 38 5.56 5.55 2.63
CA VAL A 38 4.24 4.96 2.87
C VAL A 38 3.52 4.61 1.57
N ALA A 39 3.51 5.54 0.60
CA ALA A 39 2.72 5.39 -0.63
C ALA A 39 3.45 4.63 -1.75
N VAL A 40 4.79 4.65 -1.78
CA VAL A 40 5.58 4.03 -2.86
C VAL A 40 6.40 2.86 -2.34
N LEU A 41 7.29 3.05 -1.36
CA LEU A 41 8.23 1.98 -0.97
C LEU A 41 7.54 0.75 -0.37
N ASN A 42 6.41 0.91 0.33
CA ASN A 42 5.67 -0.24 0.84
C ASN A 42 5.20 -1.19 -0.27
N THR A 43 5.01 -0.74 -1.52
CA THR A 43 4.60 -1.66 -2.59
C THR A 43 5.68 -2.67 -2.97
N ASN A 44 6.93 -2.47 -2.52
CA ASN A 44 7.99 -3.48 -2.63
C ASN A 44 7.63 -4.78 -1.89
N THR A 45 6.76 -4.73 -0.88
CA THR A 45 6.34 -5.94 -0.16
C THR A 45 5.37 -6.82 -0.95
N ILE A 46 4.89 -6.34 -2.10
CA ILE A 46 3.96 -7.05 -2.98
C ILE A 46 4.48 -7.10 -4.43
N ASN A 47 5.79 -6.84 -4.64
CA ASN A 47 6.37 -6.81 -5.99
C ASN A 47 6.47 -8.18 -6.66
N ASP A 48 6.31 -9.26 -5.90
CA ASP A 48 6.29 -10.64 -6.38
C ASP A 48 4.85 -11.17 -6.56
N PHE A 49 3.83 -10.30 -6.45
CA PHE A 49 2.43 -10.64 -6.67
C PHE A 49 2.23 -11.32 -8.03
N GLY A 50 1.51 -12.44 -8.02
CA GLY A 50 1.20 -13.23 -9.20
C GLY A 50 2.39 -13.97 -9.83
N THR A 51 3.58 -13.93 -9.21
CA THR A 51 4.76 -14.65 -9.72
C THR A 51 4.94 -16.02 -9.06
N ASP A 52 5.66 -16.91 -9.74
CA ASP A 52 6.11 -18.18 -9.17
C ASP A 52 6.98 -17.99 -7.92
N ARG A 53 7.67 -16.85 -7.77
CA ARG A 53 8.49 -16.57 -6.60
C ARG A 53 7.65 -16.53 -5.33
N LEU A 54 6.51 -15.83 -5.37
CA LEU A 54 5.60 -15.76 -4.23
C LEU A 54 4.98 -17.13 -3.90
N ALA A 55 4.56 -17.89 -4.92
CA ALA A 55 4.05 -19.24 -4.74
C ALA A 55 5.09 -20.13 -4.03
N ASN A 56 6.33 -20.10 -4.52
CA ASN A 56 7.45 -20.82 -3.91
C ASN A 56 7.72 -20.36 -2.46
N HIS A 57 7.68 -19.06 -2.17
CA HIS A 57 7.83 -18.55 -0.81
C HIS A 57 6.76 -19.09 0.15
N ILE A 58 5.50 -19.13 -0.29
CA ILE A 58 4.38 -19.68 0.49
C ILE A 58 4.59 -21.19 0.71
N GLN A 59 4.92 -21.95 -0.34
CA GLN A 59 5.15 -23.39 -0.23
C GLN A 59 6.35 -23.75 0.65
N LEU A 60 7.43 -22.95 0.61
CA LEU A 60 8.63 -23.17 1.42
C LEU A 60 8.35 -23.08 2.93
N GLN A 61 7.27 -22.42 3.35
CA GLN A 61 6.86 -22.38 4.76
C GLN A 61 6.56 -23.80 5.30
N THR A 62 6.10 -24.70 4.44
CA THR A 62 5.70 -26.06 4.85
C THR A 62 6.86 -27.06 4.78
N LYS A 63 7.97 -26.71 4.12
CA LYS A 63 9.13 -27.60 3.92
C LYS A 63 9.71 -28.13 5.24
N GLU A 64 9.80 -29.45 5.35
CA GLU A 64 10.45 -30.16 6.45
C GLU A 64 11.88 -30.55 6.04
N TYR A 65 12.81 -30.51 6.99
CA TYR A 65 14.21 -30.87 6.76
C TYR A 65 14.56 -32.12 7.58
N PRO A 66 15.14 -33.18 6.98
CA PRO A 66 15.37 -34.46 7.65
C PRO A 66 16.23 -34.38 8.93
N ASP A 67 17.14 -33.42 8.96
CA ASP A 67 18.12 -33.14 10.01
C ASP A 67 17.60 -32.18 11.10
N ARG A 68 16.36 -31.67 10.94
CA ARG A 68 15.69 -30.80 11.91
C ARG A 68 14.30 -31.36 12.21
N PRO A 69 14.15 -32.26 13.22
CA PRO A 69 12.86 -32.85 13.53
C PRO A 69 11.83 -31.75 13.82
N SER A 70 10.65 -31.86 13.20
CA SER A 70 9.58 -30.86 13.08
C SER A 70 8.81 -30.60 14.38
N THR A 71 9.49 -30.58 15.52
CA THR A 71 8.88 -30.56 16.87
C THR A 71 8.00 -29.34 17.18
N LYS A 72 7.84 -28.39 16.24
CA LYS A 72 7.06 -27.17 16.43
C LYS A 72 6.12 -26.81 15.27
N LYS A 73 6.03 -27.63 14.22
CA LYS A 73 5.12 -27.30 13.10
C LYS A 73 3.68 -27.72 13.42
N LYS A 74 2.73 -26.81 13.15
CA LYS A 74 1.30 -26.97 13.40
C LYS A 74 0.52 -27.38 12.14
N GLY A 75 1.15 -27.32 10.96
CA GLY A 75 0.48 -27.60 9.69
C GLY A 75 -0.44 -26.45 9.24
N ASP A 76 -0.13 -25.23 9.66
CA ASP A 76 -0.80 -23.99 9.27
C ASP A 76 0.21 -22.88 8.91
N GLU A 77 1.46 -23.24 8.64
CA GLU A 77 2.55 -22.30 8.43
C GLU A 77 2.35 -21.44 7.18
N ALA A 78 1.92 -22.05 6.07
CA ALA A 78 1.66 -21.31 4.83
C ALA A 78 0.47 -20.37 4.99
N VAL A 79 -0.63 -20.84 5.61
CA VAL A 79 -1.81 -20.00 5.88
C VAL A 79 -1.45 -18.86 6.82
N THR A 80 -0.68 -19.13 7.86
CA THR A 80 -0.20 -18.10 8.81
C THR A 80 0.66 -17.06 8.10
N TYR A 81 1.55 -17.49 7.19
CA TYR A 81 2.36 -16.58 6.38
C TYR A 81 1.50 -15.67 5.50
N VAL A 82 0.51 -16.22 4.78
CA VAL A 82 -0.41 -15.42 3.96
C VAL A 82 -1.22 -14.45 4.83
N ASN A 83 -1.74 -14.89 5.97
CA ASN A 83 -2.50 -14.04 6.89
C ASN A 83 -1.65 -12.88 7.44
N ASN A 84 -0.39 -13.13 7.78
CA ASN A 84 0.52 -12.07 8.23
C ASN A 84 0.77 -11.03 7.14
N ASN A 85 0.90 -11.46 5.87
CA ASN A 85 0.97 -10.54 4.74
C ASN A 85 -0.32 -9.71 4.61
N VAL A 86 -1.49 -10.35 4.72
CA VAL A 86 -2.80 -9.64 4.71
C VAL A 86 -2.86 -8.58 5.80
N LEU A 87 -2.50 -8.91 7.05
CA LEU A 87 -2.52 -7.96 8.16
C LEU A 87 -1.57 -6.77 7.90
N TYR A 88 -0.40 -7.03 7.33
CA TYR A 88 0.53 -5.96 6.95
C TYR A 88 -0.05 -5.09 5.84
N MET A 89 -0.62 -5.69 4.77
CA MET A 89 -1.26 -4.95 3.68
C MET A 89 -2.44 -4.10 4.15
N GLU A 90 -3.27 -4.60 5.08
CA GLU A 90 -4.37 -3.83 5.67
C GLU A 90 -3.88 -2.65 6.49
N LYS A 91 -2.79 -2.84 7.25
CA LYS A 91 -2.11 -1.75 7.95
C LYS A 91 -1.62 -0.70 6.95
N VAL A 92 -0.93 -1.10 5.89
CA VAL A 92 -0.43 -0.17 4.87
C VAL A 92 -1.58 0.57 4.19
N LEU A 93 -2.66 -0.12 3.81
CA LEU A 93 -3.84 0.50 3.23
C LEU A 93 -4.43 1.58 4.15
N LYS A 94 -4.49 1.31 5.47
CA LYS A 94 -4.90 2.31 6.46
C LYS A 94 -3.93 3.49 6.51
N ASP A 95 -2.62 3.23 6.59
CA ASP A 95 -1.60 4.28 6.65
C ASP A 95 -1.65 5.18 5.40
N ILE A 96 -1.87 4.61 4.21
CA ILE A 96 -2.03 5.39 2.97
C ILE A 96 -3.27 6.28 3.05
N LYS A 97 -4.41 5.77 3.53
CA LYS A 97 -5.65 6.57 3.67
C LYS A 97 -5.45 7.81 4.54
N GLU A 98 -4.60 7.70 5.56
CA GLU A 98 -4.25 8.77 6.49
C GLU A 98 -3.22 9.78 5.94
N LEU A 99 -2.59 9.52 4.78
CA LEU A 99 -1.66 10.48 4.16
C LEU A 99 -2.37 11.75 3.69
N PRO A 100 -1.76 12.94 3.85
CA PRO A 100 -2.31 14.19 3.35
C PRO A 100 -2.30 14.21 1.81
N GLU A 101 -3.34 14.81 1.24
CA GLU A 101 -3.49 15.01 -0.20
C GLU A 101 -3.23 16.47 -0.58
N ASN A 102 -2.44 16.67 -1.63
CA ASN A 102 -2.27 17.92 -2.36
C ASN A 102 -2.05 17.60 -3.85
N GLU A 103 -1.79 18.61 -4.67
CA GLU A 103 -1.59 18.46 -6.12
C GLU A 103 -0.45 17.49 -6.47
N ASP A 104 0.59 17.41 -5.65
CA ASP A 104 1.76 16.54 -5.88
C ASP A 104 1.55 15.10 -5.41
N THR A 105 0.73 14.90 -4.38
CA THR A 105 0.60 13.60 -3.68
C THR A 105 -0.65 12.83 -4.07
N LYS A 106 -1.67 13.50 -4.61
CA LYS A 106 -2.99 12.90 -4.83
C LYS A 106 -2.95 11.68 -5.73
N GLU A 107 -2.36 11.80 -6.92
CA GLU A 107 -2.33 10.70 -7.89
C GLU A 107 -1.55 9.48 -7.37
N ILE A 108 -0.43 9.71 -6.69
CA ILE A 108 0.39 8.64 -6.08
C ILE A 108 -0.40 7.92 -4.99
N LYS A 109 -1.10 8.67 -4.13
CA LYS A 109 -1.94 8.10 -3.08
C LYS A 109 -3.06 7.27 -3.70
N ASP A 110 -3.77 7.80 -4.68
CA ASP A 110 -4.89 7.13 -5.34
C ASP A 110 -4.43 5.83 -6.05
N LEU A 111 -3.28 5.85 -6.73
CA LEU A 111 -2.67 4.65 -7.33
C LEU A 111 -2.28 3.62 -6.28
N SER A 112 -1.62 4.04 -5.20
CA SER A 112 -1.20 3.15 -4.11
C SER A 112 -2.41 2.48 -3.43
N LEU A 113 -3.46 3.25 -3.13
CA LEU A 113 -4.73 2.72 -2.63
C LEU A 113 -5.29 1.66 -3.59
N SER A 114 -5.35 1.97 -4.88
CA SER A 114 -5.91 1.07 -5.89
C SER A 114 -5.15 -0.26 -5.98
N ILE A 115 -3.83 -0.26 -5.78
CA ILE A 115 -3.02 -1.49 -5.78
C ILE A 115 -3.36 -2.34 -4.57
N TYR A 116 -3.35 -1.77 -3.36
CA TYR A 116 -3.64 -2.54 -2.14
C TYR A 116 -5.08 -3.06 -2.10
N GLU A 117 -6.05 -2.24 -2.51
CA GLU A 117 -7.45 -2.66 -2.62
C GLU A 117 -7.65 -3.77 -3.66
N TYR A 118 -6.79 -3.83 -4.68
CA TYR A 118 -6.81 -4.88 -5.70
C TYR A 118 -6.18 -6.19 -5.23
N VAL A 119 -5.02 -6.16 -4.55
CA VAL A 119 -4.29 -7.38 -4.17
C VAL A 119 -4.82 -8.03 -2.89
N ILE A 120 -5.30 -7.25 -1.90
CA ILE A 120 -5.75 -7.79 -0.61
C ILE A 120 -6.83 -8.87 -0.77
N PRO A 121 -7.88 -8.69 -1.60
CA PRO A 121 -8.87 -9.73 -1.83
C PRO A 121 -8.25 -11.02 -2.40
N VAL A 122 -7.25 -10.91 -3.28
CA VAL A 122 -6.59 -12.07 -3.88
C VAL A 122 -5.76 -12.84 -2.86
N TYR A 123 -5.09 -12.12 -1.95
CA TYR A 123 -4.42 -12.75 -0.82
C TYR A 123 -5.39 -13.48 0.11
N LYS A 124 -6.49 -12.81 0.48
CA LYS A 124 -7.51 -13.39 1.37
C LYS A 124 -8.18 -14.62 0.79
N ASN A 125 -8.34 -14.69 -0.52
CA ASN A 125 -9.05 -15.77 -1.20
C ASN A 125 -8.06 -16.77 -1.84
N GLU A 126 -7.58 -16.47 -3.06
CA GLU A 126 -6.82 -17.41 -3.88
C GLU A 126 -5.50 -17.84 -3.22
N TYR A 127 -4.71 -16.92 -2.66
CA TYR A 127 -3.47 -17.31 -1.97
C TYR A 127 -3.73 -18.05 -0.66
N THR A 128 -4.80 -17.73 0.07
CA THR A 128 -5.21 -18.55 1.23
C THR A 128 -5.60 -19.96 0.81
N ALA A 129 -6.29 -20.13 -0.32
CA ALA A 129 -6.64 -21.45 -0.85
C ALA A 129 -5.38 -22.24 -1.28
N TYR A 130 -4.44 -21.58 -1.96
CA TYR A 130 -3.14 -22.16 -2.29
C TYR A 130 -2.35 -22.55 -1.04
N ALA A 131 -2.30 -21.68 -0.03
CA ALA A 131 -1.61 -21.93 1.23
C ALA A 131 -2.20 -23.14 1.98
N LYS A 132 -3.53 -23.29 2.01
CA LYS A 132 -4.20 -24.47 2.58
C LYS A 132 -3.79 -25.76 1.86
N LEU A 133 -3.66 -25.74 0.54
CA LEU A 133 -3.14 -26.89 -0.22
C LEU A 133 -1.66 -27.17 0.11
N CYS A 134 -0.86 -26.13 0.35
CA CYS A 134 0.53 -26.31 0.78
C CYS A 134 0.61 -26.99 2.15
N ASP A 135 -0.15 -26.48 3.12
CA ASP A 135 -0.19 -26.97 4.50
C ASP A 135 -0.69 -28.42 4.58
N THR A 136 -1.73 -28.74 3.80
CA THR A 136 -2.34 -30.08 3.76
C THR A 136 -1.62 -31.06 2.85
N LYS A 137 -0.50 -30.66 2.22
CA LYS A 137 0.22 -31.46 1.20
C LYS A 137 -0.72 -31.94 0.08
N GLY A 138 -1.64 -31.06 -0.32
CA GLY A 138 -2.65 -31.31 -1.35
C GLY A 138 -2.07 -31.46 -2.76
N PRO A 139 -2.91 -31.84 -3.74
CA PRO A 139 -2.49 -32.15 -5.10
C PRO A 139 -1.79 -31.00 -5.82
N GLU A 140 -0.74 -31.30 -6.58
CA GLU A 140 0.10 -30.29 -7.24
C GLU A 140 -0.60 -29.63 -8.43
N ASP A 141 -1.42 -30.38 -9.16
CA ASP A 141 -2.27 -29.88 -10.23
C ASP A 141 -3.23 -28.79 -9.74
N GLN A 142 -3.83 -28.97 -8.56
CA GLN A 142 -4.71 -27.97 -7.94
C GLN A 142 -3.95 -26.72 -7.53
N LYS A 143 -2.75 -26.87 -6.96
CA LYS A 143 -1.88 -25.74 -6.61
C LYS A 143 -1.50 -24.93 -7.84
N GLN A 144 -1.03 -25.61 -8.89
CA GLN A 144 -0.63 -25.00 -10.14
C GLN A 144 -1.81 -24.27 -10.81
N GLN A 145 -2.99 -24.88 -10.82
CA GLN A 145 -4.20 -24.28 -11.38
C GLN A 145 -4.57 -22.96 -10.68
N ILE A 146 -4.43 -22.88 -9.35
CA ILE A 146 -4.68 -21.64 -8.61
C ILE A 146 -3.67 -20.56 -9.03
N ILE A 147 -2.37 -20.87 -9.05
CA ILE A 147 -1.33 -19.89 -9.39
C ILE A 147 -1.49 -19.39 -10.84
N GLN A 148 -1.73 -20.28 -11.80
CA GLN A 148 -1.99 -19.89 -13.20
C GLN A 148 -3.24 -19.02 -13.34
N ASN A 149 -4.29 -19.29 -12.55
CA ASN A 149 -5.48 -18.46 -12.55
C ASN A 149 -5.19 -17.07 -11.96
N ILE A 150 -4.37 -16.98 -10.91
CA ILE A 150 -3.96 -15.70 -10.35
C ILE A 150 -3.17 -14.90 -11.39
N GLU A 151 -2.17 -15.54 -12.00
CA GLU A 151 -1.32 -14.94 -13.03
C GLU A 151 -2.18 -14.38 -14.17
N LYS A 152 -2.98 -15.24 -14.81
CA LYS A 152 -3.80 -14.87 -15.97
C LYS A 152 -4.84 -13.79 -15.65
N LYS A 153 -5.47 -13.86 -14.48
CA LYS A 153 -6.60 -13.00 -14.13
C LYS A 153 -6.15 -11.66 -13.56
N TYR A 154 -5.09 -11.64 -12.77
CA TYR A 154 -4.78 -10.48 -11.94
C TYR A 154 -3.50 -9.75 -12.31
N VAL A 155 -2.47 -10.45 -12.83
CA VAL A 155 -1.16 -9.85 -13.10
C VAL A 155 -1.21 -8.69 -14.10
N PRO A 156 -1.91 -8.76 -15.25
CA PRO A 156 -1.89 -7.67 -16.22
C PRO A 156 -2.33 -6.32 -15.63
N ALA A 157 -3.42 -6.31 -14.86
CA ALA A 157 -3.92 -5.09 -14.23
C ALA A 157 -3.11 -4.69 -12.99
N PHE A 158 -2.43 -5.62 -12.33
CA PHE A 158 -1.47 -5.29 -11.27
C PHE A 158 -0.25 -4.58 -11.84
N GLU A 159 0.36 -5.14 -12.89
CA GLU A 159 1.56 -4.59 -13.54
C GLU A 159 1.30 -3.18 -14.09
N GLU A 160 0.14 -2.96 -14.72
CA GLU A 160 -0.26 -1.63 -15.19
C GLU A 160 -0.28 -0.61 -14.05
N LYS A 161 -0.96 -0.93 -12.94
CA LYS A 161 -1.04 -0.04 -11.77
C LYS A 161 0.32 0.18 -11.12
N PHE A 162 1.11 -0.89 -10.99
CA PHE A 162 2.43 -0.85 -10.38
C PHE A 162 3.40 -0.01 -11.20
N ALA A 163 3.38 -0.15 -12.53
CA ALA A 163 4.19 0.65 -13.45
C ALA A 163 3.85 2.14 -13.37
N LEU A 164 2.55 2.49 -13.35
CA LEU A 164 2.09 3.87 -13.19
C LEU A 164 2.52 4.46 -11.83
N LEU A 165 2.37 3.70 -10.73
CA LEU A 165 2.83 4.15 -9.43
C LEU A 165 4.35 4.38 -9.42
N LEU A 166 5.11 3.47 -10.04
CA LEU A 166 6.57 3.58 -10.11
C LEU A 166 7.02 4.80 -10.92
N GLU A 167 6.36 5.09 -12.04
CA GLU A 167 6.60 6.30 -12.84
C GLU A 167 6.37 7.57 -12.00
N LYS A 168 5.22 7.66 -11.34
CA LYS A 168 4.87 8.83 -10.50
C LYS A 168 5.77 8.95 -9.28
N GLY A 169 6.12 7.82 -8.66
CA GLY A 169 7.07 7.75 -7.56
C GLY A 169 8.45 8.26 -7.97
N LYS A 170 8.96 7.87 -9.15
CA LYS A 170 10.25 8.37 -9.68
C LYS A 170 10.22 9.89 -9.88
N ALA A 171 9.15 10.42 -10.48
CA ALA A 171 9.00 11.86 -10.68
C ALA A 171 8.93 12.61 -9.33
N TYR A 172 8.21 12.07 -8.36
CA TYR A 172 8.13 12.64 -7.00
C TYR A 172 9.49 12.63 -6.30
N ALA A 173 10.19 11.50 -6.33
CA ALA A 173 11.52 11.37 -5.73
C ALA A 173 12.51 12.38 -6.32
N GLN A 174 12.49 12.57 -7.64
CA GLN A 174 13.32 13.57 -8.31
C GLN A 174 12.94 15.00 -7.91
N LYS A 175 11.64 15.33 -7.87
CA LYS A 175 11.15 16.67 -7.50
C LYS A 175 11.53 17.07 -6.07
N HIS A 176 11.61 16.10 -5.17
CA HIS A 176 11.88 16.30 -3.75
C HIS A 176 13.29 15.90 -3.31
N ASP A 177 14.22 15.71 -4.26
CA ASP A 177 15.62 15.35 -4.01
C ASP A 177 15.81 14.09 -3.13
N LEU A 178 14.92 13.11 -3.28
CA LEU A 178 14.98 11.85 -2.53
C LEU A 178 16.07 10.93 -3.09
N ASN A 179 16.94 10.43 -2.22
CA ASN A 179 17.99 9.48 -2.59
C ASN A 179 17.46 8.04 -2.67
N VAL A 180 16.80 7.71 -3.78
CA VAL A 180 16.21 6.39 -4.03
C VAL A 180 17.09 5.59 -5.01
N LYS A 181 17.32 4.31 -4.70
CA LYS A 181 17.94 3.35 -5.62
C LYS A 181 16.85 2.53 -6.31
N TRP A 182 16.95 2.39 -7.62
CA TRP A 182 15.90 1.80 -8.46
C TRP A 182 16.32 0.45 -9.06
N ASP A 183 17.46 -0.05 -8.62
CA ASP A 183 18.18 -1.20 -9.16
C ASP A 183 17.74 -2.52 -8.51
#